data_AF-A0A3D3KGK4-F1
#
_entry.id   AF-A0A3D3KGK4-F1
#
_cell.length_a   1.000
_cell.length_b   1.000
_cell.length_c   1.000
_cell.angle_alpha   90.00
_cell.angle_beta   90.00
_cell.angle_gamma   90.00
#
_symmetry.space_group_name_H-M   'P 1'
#
loop_
_entity.id
_entity.type
_entity.pdbx_description
1 polymer ?
#
loop_
_entity_poly.entity_id
_entity_poly.type
_entity_poly.pdbx_seq_one_letter_code
_entity_poly.pdbx_strand_id
1 'polypeptide(L)'
;MIKPNEEVFKYYFYFIQERMNIFWNKYEENYPLTQDPTLQSYKFTNVYRAMDRVSQYLIKNVIYSDDNFSDKDVLLRIIVFKIFNKPDTWEYLESEVGKISLENFNLTDINNALLKRKDSGPIFNNAYMMTGTHSLYNHLDFKHEKWLQMVKNELIDQSVFDKIIEAKSLSDTFDYLRGCSFIGDFLAYQYAIDMNYSNVINFSEDSFVKAGIGAIRGVKKCFGNASSSKYSNEDIIKFTQDNFEYYQSKFGYDDFIPLFGRSPTLIDLQNCFCETDKILRVKMPDLQMQNKRIKQRYQETPKPLELFFPPKWDINYKIDKPNIPATNKELTLF
;
A
#
# COMPACT_ATOMS: atom_id res chain seq x y z
N MET A 1 29.34 -4.02 9.37
CA MET A 1 28.55 -5.05 8.67
C MET A 1 27.18 -5.05 9.29
N ILE A 2 26.11 -5.00 8.48
CA ILE A 2 24.74 -5.11 8.98
C ILE A 2 24.57 -6.51 9.56
N LYS A 3 24.08 -6.61 10.80
CA LYS A 3 23.84 -7.89 11.47
C LYS A 3 22.46 -7.88 12.12
N PRO A 4 21.56 -8.83 11.79
CA PRO A 4 20.27 -8.96 12.44
C PRO A 4 20.39 -9.60 13.83
N ASN A 5 19.41 -9.32 14.68
CA ASN A 5 19.07 -10.18 15.81
C ASN A 5 18.23 -11.35 15.27
N GLU A 6 18.87 -12.47 15.00
CA GLU A 6 18.28 -13.62 14.32
C GLU A 6 17.04 -14.19 15.03
N GLU A 7 17.01 -14.17 16.37
CA GLU A 7 15.86 -14.60 17.17
C GLU A 7 14.59 -13.77 16.90
N VAL A 8 14.78 -12.51 16.52
CA VAL A 8 13.68 -11.60 16.17
C VAL A 8 13.42 -11.65 14.67
N PHE A 9 14.49 -11.62 13.88
CA PHE A 9 14.41 -11.50 12.43
C PHE A 9 13.77 -12.73 11.77
N LYS A 10 13.83 -13.91 12.39
CA LYS A 10 13.07 -15.08 11.93
C LYS A 10 11.56 -14.82 11.82
N TYR A 11 10.98 -13.91 12.63
CA TYR A 11 9.56 -13.56 12.54
C TYR A 11 9.21 -12.72 11.30
N TYR A 12 10.21 -12.09 10.66
CA TYR A 12 10.02 -11.41 9.37
C TYR A 12 9.72 -12.43 8.27
N PHE A 13 10.55 -13.48 8.18
CA PHE A 13 10.35 -14.56 7.21
C PHE A 13 9.14 -15.43 7.54
N TYR A 14 8.88 -15.68 8.83
CA TYR A 14 7.64 -16.30 9.29
C TYR A 14 6.40 -15.57 8.73
N PHE A 15 6.35 -14.24 8.90
CA PHE A 15 5.22 -13.45 8.41
C PHE A 15 5.08 -13.58 6.90
N ILE A 16 6.17 -13.46 6.15
CA ILE A 16 6.15 -13.51 4.68
C ILE A 16 5.63 -14.85 4.19
N GLN A 17 6.19 -15.97 4.68
CA GLN A 17 5.75 -17.30 4.29
C GLN A 17 4.29 -17.54 4.70
N GLU A 18 3.95 -17.31 5.96
CA GLU A 18 2.61 -17.63 6.46
C GLU A 18 1.55 -16.74 5.81
N ARG A 19 1.87 -15.49 5.49
CA ARG A 19 0.94 -14.61 4.79
C ARG A 19 0.74 -15.02 3.33
N MET A 20 1.76 -15.52 2.65
CA MET A 20 1.59 -16.12 1.31
C MET A 20 0.84 -17.45 1.36
N ASN A 21 1.07 -18.28 2.37
CA ASN A 21 0.29 -19.51 2.59
C ASN A 21 -1.19 -19.19 2.73
N ILE A 22 -1.56 -18.16 3.52
CA ILE A 22 -2.95 -17.70 3.63
C ILE A 22 -3.52 -17.29 2.27
N PHE A 23 -2.75 -16.57 1.45
CA PHE A 23 -3.19 -16.18 0.11
C PHE A 23 -3.42 -17.41 -0.78
N TRP A 24 -2.46 -18.32 -0.88
CA TRP A 24 -2.56 -19.51 -1.72
C TRP A 24 -3.63 -20.47 -1.24
N ASN A 25 -3.77 -20.66 0.07
CA ASN A 25 -4.88 -21.42 0.65
C ASN A 25 -6.23 -20.79 0.29
N LYS A 26 -6.34 -19.45 0.29
CA LYS A 26 -7.58 -18.77 -0.11
C LYS A 26 -7.84 -18.88 -1.62
N TYR A 27 -6.80 -18.80 -2.44
CA TYR A 27 -6.86 -18.98 -3.89
C TYR A 27 -7.26 -20.41 -4.28
N GLU A 28 -6.79 -21.40 -3.53
CA GLU A 28 -7.12 -22.82 -3.74
C GLU A 28 -8.33 -23.33 -2.95
N GLU A 29 -8.96 -22.47 -2.15
CA GLU A 29 -10.07 -22.82 -1.25
C GLU A 29 -9.72 -23.94 -0.23
N ASN A 30 -8.45 -23.98 0.20
CA ASN A 30 -7.94 -24.93 1.19
C ASN A 30 -8.09 -24.36 2.62
N TYR A 31 -8.89 -25.01 3.46
CA TYR A 31 -9.18 -24.58 4.83
C TYR A 31 -8.59 -25.52 5.90
N PRO A 32 -8.25 -25.01 7.10
CA PRO A 32 -8.24 -23.58 7.48
C PRO A 32 -7.07 -22.83 6.81
N LEU A 33 -7.25 -21.52 6.55
CA LEU A 33 -6.27 -20.72 5.80
C LEU A 33 -4.89 -20.60 6.50
N THR A 34 -4.88 -20.67 7.83
CA THR A 34 -3.68 -20.63 8.69
C THR A 34 -4.05 -21.25 10.03
N GLN A 35 -3.05 -21.78 10.74
CA GLN A 35 -3.19 -22.22 12.13
C GLN A 35 -2.76 -21.14 13.14
N ASP A 36 -2.23 -19.98 12.69
CA ASP A 36 -1.80 -18.93 13.60
C ASP A 36 -2.99 -18.08 14.09
N PRO A 37 -3.32 -18.11 15.40
CA PRO A 37 -4.48 -17.40 15.93
C PRO A 37 -4.34 -15.87 15.85
N THR A 38 -3.12 -15.34 15.75
CA THR A 38 -2.86 -13.90 15.58
C THR A 38 -3.24 -13.46 14.17
N LEU A 39 -2.84 -14.22 13.16
CA LEU A 39 -3.14 -13.94 11.75
C LEU A 39 -4.62 -14.18 11.41
N GLN A 40 -5.30 -15.07 12.13
CA GLN A 40 -6.77 -15.21 12.08
C GLN A 40 -7.47 -14.00 12.71
N SER A 41 -6.96 -13.53 13.84
CA SER A 41 -7.65 -12.54 14.69
C SER A 41 -7.53 -11.09 14.25
N TYR A 42 -6.41 -10.72 13.62
CA TYR A 42 -6.02 -9.33 13.44
C TYR A 42 -5.76 -8.98 11.98
N LYS A 43 -5.97 -7.72 11.64
CA LYS A 43 -5.78 -7.23 10.28
C LYS A 43 -4.31 -7.01 9.95
N PHE A 44 -3.82 -7.75 8.95
CA PHE A 44 -2.52 -7.59 8.33
C PHE A 44 -2.67 -7.24 6.84
N THR A 45 -1.68 -6.56 6.28
CA THR A 45 -1.56 -6.39 4.82
C THR A 45 -1.01 -7.68 4.19
N ASN A 46 -1.12 -7.81 2.88
CA ASN A 46 -0.45 -8.89 2.15
C ASN A 46 1.06 -8.63 2.00
N VAL A 47 1.82 -9.67 1.63
CA VAL A 47 3.25 -9.53 1.31
C VAL A 47 3.42 -8.54 0.16
N TYR A 48 2.73 -8.79 -0.96
CA TYR A 48 2.74 -7.87 -2.08
C TYR A 48 1.67 -6.82 -1.89
N ARG A 49 2.06 -5.54 -1.87
CA ARG A 49 1.12 -4.43 -1.64
C ARG A 49 0.00 -4.41 -2.68
N ALA A 50 0.29 -4.82 -3.91
CA ALA A 50 -0.68 -4.89 -4.99
C ALA A 50 -1.83 -5.87 -4.69
N MET A 51 -1.63 -6.89 -3.84
CA MET A 51 -2.67 -7.88 -3.50
C MET A 51 -3.74 -7.36 -2.53
N ASP A 52 -3.49 -6.21 -1.87
CA ASP A 52 -4.49 -5.63 -0.98
C ASP A 52 -5.73 -5.19 -1.77
N ARG A 53 -6.93 -5.44 -1.24
CA ARG A 53 -8.21 -5.17 -1.92
C ARG A 53 -8.33 -3.75 -2.49
N VAL A 54 -7.84 -2.75 -1.77
CA VAL A 54 -7.89 -1.36 -2.22
C VAL A 54 -6.88 -1.10 -3.35
N SER A 55 -5.72 -1.76 -3.32
CA SER A 55 -4.73 -1.71 -4.40
C SER A 55 -5.26 -2.42 -5.65
N GLN A 56 -5.87 -3.60 -5.50
CA GLN A 56 -6.56 -4.30 -6.60
C GLN A 56 -7.63 -3.41 -7.25
N TYR A 57 -8.43 -2.73 -6.42
CA TYR A 57 -9.43 -1.78 -6.94
C TYR A 57 -8.78 -0.62 -7.69
N LEU A 58 -7.74 0.01 -7.13
CA LEU A 58 -6.99 1.09 -7.78
C LEU A 58 -6.46 0.66 -9.15
N ILE A 59 -5.72 -0.45 -9.18
CA ILE A 59 -5.05 -0.93 -10.40
C ILE A 59 -6.10 -1.23 -11.46
N LYS A 60 -7.11 -2.03 -11.13
CA LYS A 60 -8.12 -2.44 -12.10
C LYS A 60 -9.06 -1.31 -12.53
N ASN A 61 -9.65 -0.59 -11.58
CA ASN A 61 -10.82 0.26 -11.85
C ASN A 61 -10.48 1.75 -11.99
N VAL A 62 -9.28 2.17 -11.56
CA VAL A 62 -8.86 3.58 -11.60
C VAL A 62 -7.75 3.78 -12.64
N ILE A 63 -6.73 2.91 -12.63
CA ILE A 63 -5.57 3.00 -13.53
C ILE A 63 -5.88 2.38 -14.89
N TYR A 64 -6.38 1.15 -14.92
CA TYR A 64 -6.64 0.38 -16.14
C TYR A 64 -8.14 0.27 -16.44
N SER A 65 -8.91 1.34 -16.19
CA SER A 65 -10.30 1.44 -16.65
C SER A 65 -10.39 1.47 -18.17
N ASP A 66 -11.51 1.05 -18.75
CA ASP A 66 -11.74 0.97 -20.21
C ASP A 66 -11.81 2.33 -20.95
N ASP A 67 -11.60 3.43 -20.23
CA ASP A 67 -11.66 4.80 -20.73
C ASP A 67 -10.28 5.27 -21.25
N ASN A 68 -10.27 6.06 -22.33
CA ASN A 68 -9.05 6.65 -22.89
C ASN A 68 -8.64 7.92 -22.13
N PHE A 69 -7.88 7.77 -21.06
CA PHE A 69 -7.32 8.88 -20.27
C PHE A 69 -5.92 9.28 -20.75
N SER A 70 -5.60 10.58 -20.68
CA SER A 70 -4.22 11.03 -20.83
C SER A 70 -3.36 10.60 -19.64
N ASP A 71 -2.04 10.61 -19.78
CA ASP A 71 -1.13 10.30 -18.68
C ASP A 71 -1.40 11.17 -17.44
N LYS A 72 -1.68 12.47 -17.63
CA LYS A 72 -2.01 13.37 -16.52
C LYS A 72 -3.35 13.05 -15.88
N ASP A 73 -4.34 12.62 -16.66
CA ASP A 73 -5.62 12.18 -16.12
C ASP A 73 -5.42 10.94 -15.25
N VAL A 74 -4.61 9.97 -15.70
CA VAL A 74 -4.29 8.78 -14.89
C VAL A 74 -3.61 9.19 -13.57
N LEU A 75 -2.62 10.08 -13.61
CA LEU A 75 -1.96 10.57 -12.38
C LEU A 75 -2.94 11.31 -11.44
N LEU A 76 -3.82 12.15 -11.98
CA LEU A 76 -4.87 12.83 -11.22
C LEU A 76 -5.81 11.81 -10.56
N ARG A 77 -6.32 10.85 -11.32
CA ARG A 77 -7.26 9.82 -10.87
C ARG A 77 -6.65 9.00 -9.73
N ILE A 78 -5.38 8.61 -9.85
CA ILE A 78 -4.64 7.93 -8.77
C ILE A 78 -4.63 8.78 -7.50
N ILE A 79 -4.23 10.05 -7.58
CA ILE A 79 -4.15 10.92 -6.39
C ILE A 79 -5.53 11.14 -5.76
N VAL A 80 -6.55 11.44 -6.55
CA VAL A 80 -7.92 11.67 -6.06
C VAL A 80 -8.46 10.41 -5.39
N PHE A 81 -8.29 9.23 -6.01
CA PHE A 81 -8.66 7.97 -5.38
C PHE A 81 -7.92 7.78 -4.06
N LYS A 82 -6.61 8.03 -4.01
CA LYS A 82 -5.78 7.78 -2.82
C LYS A 82 -6.00 8.76 -1.67
N ILE A 83 -6.53 9.97 -1.91
CA ILE A 83 -6.99 10.88 -0.85
C ILE A 83 -8.06 10.21 0.01
N PHE A 84 -9.03 9.55 -0.64
CA PHE A 84 -10.13 8.85 0.05
C PHE A 84 -9.78 7.40 0.39
N ASN A 85 -8.96 6.80 -0.48
CA ASN A 85 -8.49 5.41 -0.45
C ASN A 85 -9.66 4.41 -0.29
N LYS A 86 -10.85 4.75 -0.80
CA LYS A 86 -12.10 4.00 -0.56
C LYS A 86 -12.88 3.84 -1.86
N PRO A 87 -13.05 2.60 -2.37
CA PRO A 87 -13.84 2.31 -3.57
C PRO A 87 -15.23 2.95 -3.58
N ASP A 88 -16.02 2.79 -2.51
CA ASP A 88 -17.37 3.35 -2.45
C ASP A 88 -17.42 4.88 -2.57
N THR A 89 -16.37 5.60 -2.13
CA THR A 89 -16.31 7.06 -2.29
C THR A 89 -15.97 7.42 -3.74
N TRP A 90 -15.06 6.66 -4.35
CA TRP A 90 -14.67 6.84 -5.74
C TRP A 90 -15.83 6.58 -6.70
N GLU A 91 -16.53 5.45 -6.54
CA GLU A 91 -17.70 5.09 -7.35
C GLU A 91 -18.80 6.15 -7.24
N TYR A 92 -19.05 6.63 -6.01
CA TYR A 92 -20.01 7.69 -5.78
C TYR A 92 -19.61 9.00 -6.49
N LEU A 93 -18.35 9.41 -6.37
CA LEU A 93 -17.87 10.61 -7.05
C LEU A 93 -18.06 10.51 -8.56
N GLU A 94 -17.63 9.42 -9.19
CA GLU A 94 -17.81 9.25 -10.65
C GLU A 94 -19.28 9.21 -11.07
N SER A 95 -20.18 8.72 -10.20
CA SER A 95 -21.63 8.74 -10.48
C SER A 95 -22.24 10.14 -10.45
N GLU A 96 -21.65 11.08 -9.69
CA GLU A 96 -22.18 12.44 -9.54
C GLU A 96 -21.54 13.45 -10.50
N VAL A 97 -20.22 13.36 -10.73
CA VAL A 97 -19.48 14.35 -11.55
C VAL A 97 -18.95 13.77 -12.87
N GLY A 98 -19.26 12.51 -13.16
CA GLY A 98 -18.72 11.78 -14.30
C GLY A 98 -17.30 11.27 -14.06
N LYS A 99 -16.74 10.65 -15.09
CA LYS A 99 -15.37 10.11 -15.08
C LYS A 99 -14.35 11.21 -14.81
N ILE A 100 -13.69 11.17 -13.66
CA ILE A 100 -12.77 12.23 -13.24
C ILE A 100 -11.57 12.29 -14.19
N SER A 101 -11.33 13.48 -14.73
CA SER A 101 -10.25 13.88 -15.64
C SER A 101 -9.87 15.33 -15.32
N LEU A 102 -8.79 15.84 -15.91
CA LEU A 102 -8.42 17.25 -15.79
C LEU A 102 -9.50 18.19 -16.33
N GLU A 103 -10.25 17.77 -17.35
CA GLU A 103 -11.30 18.58 -17.98
C GLU A 103 -12.47 18.85 -17.02
N ASN A 104 -12.89 17.83 -16.26
CA ASN A 104 -14.01 17.93 -15.32
C ASN A 104 -13.59 17.94 -13.85
N PHE A 105 -12.31 18.24 -13.53
CA PHE A 105 -11.84 18.39 -12.15
C PHE A 105 -12.31 19.72 -11.53
N ASN A 106 -13.63 19.91 -11.47
CA ASN A 106 -14.27 21.06 -10.88
C ASN A 106 -14.44 20.86 -9.37
N LEU A 107 -13.68 21.63 -8.58
CA LEU A 107 -13.70 21.51 -7.11
C LEU A 107 -15.07 21.83 -6.50
N THR A 108 -15.85 22.74 -7.09
CA THR A 108 -17.18 23.08 -6.59
C THR A 108 -18.11 21.87 -6.66
N ASP A 109 -18.16 21.20 -7.81
CA ASP A 109 -19.04 20.06 -8.03
C ASP A 109 -18.61 18.85 -7.20
N ILE A 110 -17.29 18.57 -7.17
CA ILE A 110 -16.72 17.47 -6.38
C ILE A 110 -16.98 17.69 -4.88
N ASN A 111 -16.74 18.91 -4.36
CA ASN A 111 -16.97 19.19 -2.94
C ASN A 111 -18.46 19.08 -2.59
N ASN A 112 -19.36 19.57 -3.44
CA ASN A 112 -20.81 19.43 -3.24
C ASN A 112 -21.24 17.96 -3.20
N ALA A 113 -20.71 17.11 -4.09
CA ALA A 113 -20.95 15.68 -4.05
C ALA A 113 -20.44 15.05 -2.75
N LEU A 114 -19.21 15.36 -2.34
CA LEU A 114 -18.62 14.83 -1.09
C LEU A 114 -19.38 15.26 0.16
N LEU A 115 -19.91 16.48 0.19
CA LEU A 115 -20.75 16.95 1.29
C LEU A 115 -22.01 16.09 1.42
N LYS A 116 -22.73 15.83 0.32
CA LYS A 116 -23.87 14.91 0.32
C LYS A 116 -23.48 13.49 0.73
N ARG A 117 -22.34 12.98 0.25
CA ARG A 117 -21.88 11.62 0.57
C ARG A 117 -21.63 11.41 2.06
N LYS A 118 -21.17 12.44 2.76
CA LYS A 118 -20.87 12.40 4.20
C LYS A 118 -22.12 12.10 5.04
N ASP A 119 -23.30 12.50 4.57
CA ASP A 119 -24.58 12.18 5.23
C ASP A 119 -24.85 10.66 5.23
N SER A 120 -24.28 9.93 4.26
CA SER A 120 -24.36 8.47 4.14
C SER A 120 -23.15 7.74 4.76
N GLY A 121 -22.32 8.42 5.55
CA GLY A 121 -21.19 7.83 6.28
C GLY A 121 -19.80 8.28 5.83
N PRO A 122 -18.73 7.65 6.37
CA PRO A 122 -17.36 8.13 6.19
C PRO A 122 -16.90 8.01 4.73
N ILE A 123 -16.25 9.07 4.25
CA ILE A 123 -15.71 9.18 2.89
C ILE A 123 -14.25 8.71 2.77
N PHE A 124 -13.57 8.50 3.89
CA PHE A 124 -12.19 8.04 3.95
C PHE A 124 -12.12 6.62 4.51
N ASN A 125 -11.11 5.87 4.10
CA ASN A 125 -10.66 4.70 4.87
C ASN A 125 -9.56 5.10 5.89
N ASN A 126 -9.23 4.18 6.80
CA ASN A 126 -8.23 4.43 7.86
C ASN A 126 -6.78 4.14 7.43
N ALA A 127 -6.53 3.73 6.18
CA ALA A 127 -5.22 3.33 5.68
C ALA A 127 -4.64 4.44 4.79
N TYR A 128 -3.33 4.68 4.89
CA TYR A 128 -2.65 5.71 4.08
C TYR A 128 -3.28 7.10 4.19
N MET A 129 -3.83 7.43 5.37
CA MET A 129 -4.55 8.68 5.58
C MET A 129 -3.66 9.89 5.31
N MET A 130 -4.18 10.81 4.51
CA MET A 130 -3.62 12.15 4.41
C MET A 130 -3.82 12.87 5.75
N THR A 131 -2.74 13.42 6.31
CA THR A 131 -2.78 14.12 7.60
C THR A 131 -2.29 15.55 7.49
N GLY A 132 -1.47 15.85 6.48
CA GLY A 132 -0.98 17.19 6.21
C GLY A 132 -2.05 18.10 5.62
N THR A 133 -2.13 19.33 6.13
CA THR A 133 -2.80 20.47 5.48
C THR A 133 -1.90 21.67 5.63
N HIS A 134 -1.69 22.42 4.56
CA HIS A 134 -0.88 23.63 4.64
C HIS A 134 -1.72 24.83 5.11
N SER A 135 -1.12 25.73 5.89
CA SER A 135 -1.82 26.84 6.55
C SER A 135 -2.51 27.80 5.57
N LEU A 136 -1.98 27.92 4.35
CA LEU A 136 -2.59 28.70 3.26
C LEU A 136 -4.04 28.27 2.93
N TYR A 137 -4.39 27.01 3.23
CA TYR A 137 -5.71 26.45 2.92
C TYR A 137 -6.64 26.44 4.15
N ASN A 138 -6.26 27.11 5.25
CA ASN A 138 -7.09 27.14 6.46
C ASN A 138 -8.41 27.90 6.32
N HIS A 139 -8.60 28.64 5.23
CA HIS A 139 -9.85 29.30 4.89
C HIS A 139 -10.95 28.32 4.42
N LEU A 140 -10.60 27.06 4.12
CA LEU A 140 -11.55 26.01 3.77
C LEU A 140 -12.00 25.24 5.03
N ASP A 141 -13.26 24.86 5.07
CA ASP A 141 -13.90 24.30 6.26
C ASP A 141 -13.59 22.81 6.43
N PHE A 142 -13.55 22.05 5.33
CA PHE A 142 -13.37 20.60 5.39
C PHE A 142 -11.99 20.15 4.89
N LYS A 143 -11.48 19.06 5.50
CA LYS A 143 -10.18 18.48 5.12
C LYS A 143 -10.12 18.05 3.65
N HIS A 144 -11.19 17.47 3.11
CA HIS A 144 -11.23 17.06 1.70
C HIS A 144 -11.09 18.25 0.76
N GLU A 145 -11.74 19.38 1.07
CA GLU A 145 -11.64 20.61 0.27
C GLU A 145 -10.19 21.11 0.24
N LYS A 146 -9.53 21.14 1.40
CA LYS A 146 -8.10 21.50 1.50
C LYS A 146 -7.24 20.60 0.61
N TRP A 147 -7.44 19.29 0.71
CA TRP A 147 -6.65 18.32 -0.05
C TRP A 147 -6.87 18.44 -1.56
N LEU A 148 -8.12 18.53 -2.01
CA LEU A 148 -8.43 18.68 -3.42
C LEU A 148 -7.97 20.03 -3.98
N GLN A 149 -8.08 21.11 -3.20
CA GLN A 149 -7.53 22.41 -3.57
C GLN A 149 -5.99 22.37 -3.69
N MET A 150 -5.30 21.66 -2.79
CA MET A 150 -3.85 21.46 -2.89
C MET A 150 -3.46 20.59 -4.10
N VAL A 151 -4.26 19.56 -4.44
CA VAL A 151 -4.06 18.82 -5.70
C VAL A 151 -4.14 19.77 -6.89
N LYS A 152 -5.18 20.61 -6.95
CA LYS A 152 -5.29 21.60 -8.02
C LYS A 152 -4.10 22.55 -8.05
N ASN A 153 -3.81 23.21 -6.94
CA ASN A 153 -2.82 24.29 -6.91
C ASN A 153 -1.38 23.82 -7.03
N GLU A 154 -1.05 22.64 -6.50
CA GLU A 154 0.34 22.19 -6.37
C GLU A 154 0.66 21.05 -7.33
N LEU A 155 -0.27 20.15 -7.65
CA LEU A 155 0.01 19.07 -8.60
C LEU A 155 -0.27 19.48 -10.04
N ILE A 156 -1.41 20.14 -10.27
CA ILE A 156 -1.87 20.55 -11.60
C ILE A 156 -1.22 21.89 -11.98
N ASP A 157 -1.50 22.95 -11.22
CA ASP A 157 -1.16 24.33 -11.62
C ASP A 157 0.37 24.61 -11.55
N GLN A 158 1.14 23.83 -10.77
CA GLN A 158 2.62 23.88 -10.76
C GLN A 158 3.29 22.79 -11.63
N SER A 159 2.51 22.12 -12.48
CA SER A 159 2.98 21.13 -13.46
C SER A 159 3.80 20.00 -12.85
N VAL A 160 3.44 19.54 -11.65
CA VAL A 160 4.14 18.39 -11.03
C VAL A 160 3.82 17.11 -11.79
N PHE A 161 2.62 16.95 -12.34
CA PHE A 161 2.30 15.81 -13.21
C PHE A 161 3.19 15.75 -14.46
N ASP A 162 3.48 16.89 -15.09
CA ASP A 162 4.43 16.95 -16.21
C ASP A 162 5.84 16.46 -15.80
N LYS A 163 6.34 16.95 -14.67
CA LYS A 163 7.65 16.53 -14.13
C LYS A 163 7.70 15.03 -13.83
N ILE A 164 6.60 14.46 -13.35
CA ILE A 164 6.49 13.01 -13.08
C ILE A 164 6.52 12.21 -14.37
N ILE A 165 5.80 12.64 -15.41
CA ILE A 165 5.80 11.99 -16.73
C ILE A 165 7.21 12.00 -17.33
N GLU A 166 7.96 13.10 -17.13
CA GLU A 166 9.31 13.26 -17.65
C GLU A 166 10.42 12.70 -16.74
N ALA A 167 10.06 12.19 -15.56
CA ALA A 167 11.00 11.70 -14.54
C ALA A 167 11.98 10.66 -15.11
N LYS A 168 13.18 10.61 -14.54
CA LYS A 168 14.23 9.65 -14.96
C LYS A 168 14.43 8.53 -13.94
N SER A 169 13.82 8.65 -12.76
CA SER A 169 13.87 7.63 -11.72
C SER A 169 12.62 7.63 -10.84
N LEU A 170 12.39 6.51 -10.13
CA LEU A 170 11.35 6.45 -9.09
C LEU A 170 11.63 7.43 -7.93
N SER A 171 12.91 7.74 -7.68
CA SER A 171 13.32 8.76 -6.70
C SER A 171 12.91 10.16 -7.15
N ASP A 172 13.03 10.48 -8.45
CA ASP A 172 12.59 11.79 -8.98
C ASP A 172 11.08 11.95 -8.77
N THR A 173 10.29 10.92 -9.10
CA THR A 173 8.84 10.91 -8.85
C THR A 173 8.53 11.14 -7.36
N PHE A 174 9.27 10.45 -6.47
CA PHE A 174 9.16 10.66 -5.03
C PHE A 174 9.48 12.11 -4.63
N ASP A 175 10.56 12.69 -5.14
CA ASP A 175 11.02 14.04 -4.79
C ASP A 175 10.04 15.12 -5.29
N TYR A 176 9.49 14.96 -6.51
CA TYR A 176 8.47 15.86 -7.04
C TYR A 176 7.18 15.82 -6.19
N LEU A 177 6.72 14.63 -5.81
CA LEU A 177 5.57 14.48 -4.92
C LEU A 177 5.86 15.07 -3.54
N ARG A 178 7.06 14.78 -2.99
CA ARG A 178 7.49 15.25 -1.67
C ARG A 178 7.64 16.77 -1.61
N GLY A 179 7.88 17.42 -2.75
CA GLY A 179 7.89 18.88 -2.88
C GLY A 179 6.54 19.54 -2.62
N CYS A 180 5.43 18.80 -2.69
CA CYS A 180 4.11 19.30 -2.37
C CYS A 180 3.92 19.44 -0.85
N SER A 181 3.32 20.54 -0.42
CA SER A 181 3.22 20.96 0.98
C SER A 181 2.47 19.98 1.89
N PHE A 182 1.62 19.14 1.30
CA PHE A 182 0.73 18.20 1.99
C PHE A 182 1.16 16.74 1.88
N ILE A 183 2.20 16.46 1.11
CA ILE A 183 2.68 15.10 0.85
C ILE A 183 4.01 14.90 1.58
N GLY A 184 3.95 14.27 2.76
CA GLY A 184 5.15 13.86 3.50
C GLY A 184 5.80 12.59 2.92
N ASP A 185 7.00 12.24 3.39
CA ASP A 185 7.82 11.11 2.91
C ASP A 185 7.01 9.82 2.69
N PHE A 186 6.17 9.46 3.67
CA PHE A 186 5.38 8.24 3.57
C PHE A 186 4.42 8.29 2.38
N LEU A 187 3.62 9.35 2.24
CA LEU A 187 2.65 9.47 1.15
C LEU A 187 3.35 9.62 -0.21
N ALA A 188 4.43 10.39 -0.28
CA ALA A 188 5.22 10.56 -1.51
C ALA A 188 5.68 9.20 -2.04
N TYR A 189 6.22 8.33 -1.17
CA TYR A 189 6.64 6.99 -1.59
C TYR A 189 5.47 6.10 -1.97
N GLN A 190 4.37 6.14 -1.20
CA GLN A 190 3.19 5.33 -1.52
C GLN A 190 2.56 5.72 -2.86
N TYR A 191 2.50 7.01 -3.17
CA TYR A 191 1.96 7.54 -4.42
C TYR A 191 2.90 7.31 -5.60
N ALA A 192 4.21 7.44 -5.41
CA ALA A 192 5.19 7.09 -6.45
C ALA A 192 5.03 5.62 -6.88
N ILE A 193 4.83 4.70 -5.92
CA ILE A 193 4.54 3.29 -6.22
C ILE A 193 3.18 3.13 -6.91
N ASP A 194 2.12 3.80 -6.42
CA ASP A 194 0.79 3.71 -7.04
C ASP A 194 0.81 4.22 -8.49
N MET A 195 1.54 5.30 -8.78
CA MET A 195 1.80 5.79 -10.13
C MET A 195 2.64 4.81 -10.96
N ASN A 196 3.62 4.18 -10.34
CA ASN A 196 4.42 3.12 -10.96
C ASN A 196 3.67 1.80 -11.12
N TYR A 197 2.39 1.68 -10.74
CA TYR A 197 1.55 0.58 -11.20
C TYR A 197 0.91 0.86 -12.56
N SER A 198 0.89 2.13 -13.01
CA SER A 198 0.38 2.51 -14.33
C SER A 198 1.44 2.37 -15.43
N ASN A 199 1.02 2.66 -16.67
CA ASN A 199 1.92 2.78 -17.82
C ASN A 199 2.54 4.18 -17.97
N VAL A 200 2.15 5.16 -17.14
CA VAL A 200 2.68 6.54 -17.20
C VAL A 200 4.17 6.57 -16.88
N ILE A 201 4.60 5.79 -15.89
CA ILE A 201 6.01 5.59 -15.54
C ILE A 201 6.31 4.11 -15.36
N ASN A 202 7.55 3.70 -15.63
CA ASN A 202 7.95 2.29 -15.59
C ASN A 202 9.36 2.09 -15.04
N PHE A 203 9.54 2.43 -13.77
CA PHE A 203 10.78 2.20 -13.04
C PHE A 203 10.75 0.85 -12.35
N SER A 204 11.93 0.29 -12.09
CA SER A 204 12.05 -0.90 -11.22
C SER A 204 11.57 -0.55 -9.81
N GLU A 205 10.70 -1.38 -9.24
CA GLU A 205 10.29 -1.25 -7.83
C GLU A 205 11.45 -1.49 -6.85
N ASP A 206 12.58 -2.02 -7.33
CA ASP A 206 13.81 -2.20 -6.58
C ASP A 206 14.79 -1.03 -6.71
N SER A 207 14.44 0.02 -7.48
CA SER A 207 15.35 1.16 -7.67
C SER A 207 15.30 2.17 -6.52
N PHE A 208 14.23 2.19 -5.72
CA PHE A 208 14.05 3.18 -4.66
C PHE A 208 13.11 2.68 -3.55
N VAL A 209 13.47 2.95 -2.30
CA VAL A 209 12.63 2.62 -1.13
C VAL A 209 12.70 3.72 -0.08
N LYS A 210 11.57 3.97 0.59
CA LYS A 210 11.50 4.84 1.76
C LYS A 210 10.77 4.15 2.90
N ALA A 211 11.42 4.05 4.06
CA ALA A 211 10.85 3.34 5.19
C ALA A 211 9.73 4.15 5.87
N GLY A 212 8.51 3.60 5.91
CA GLY A 212 7.43 4.15 6.72
C GLY A 212 7.62 3.88 8.21
N ILE A 213 6.92 4.64 9.08
CA ILE A 213 7.07 4.58 10.55
C ILE A 213 6.88 3.16 11.11
N GLY A 214 5.99 2.35 10.51
CA GLY A 214 5.81 0.95 10.87
C GLY A 214 7.04 0.09 10.58
N ALA A 215 7.60 0.24 9.37
CA ALA A 215 8.79 -0.48 8.95
C ALA A 215 10.03 -0.06 9.75
N ILE A 216 10.20 1.22 10.05
CA ILE A 216 11.29 1.72 10.91
C ILE A 216 11.29 0.99 12.26
N ARG A 217 10.11 0.80 12.88
CA ARG A 217 10.01 0.03 14.13
C ARG A 217 10.32 -1.45 13.93
N GLY A 218 9.85 -2.05 12.85
CA GLY A 218 10.14 -3.45 12.51
C GLY A 218 11.63 -3.70 12.31
N VAL A 219 12.28 -2.85 11.52
CA VAL A 219 13.73 -2.83 11.30
C VAL A 219 14.46 -2.70 12.63
N LYS A 220 14.10 -1.72 13.46
CA LYS A 220 14.75 -1.52 14.76
C LYS A 220 14.62 -2.72 15.70
N LYS A 221 13.49 -3.42 15.70
CA LYS A 221 13.31 -4.66 16.46
C LYS A 221 14.19 -5.79 15.90
N CYS A 222 14.22 -5.97 14.58
CA CYS A 222 14.93 -7.07 13.93
C CYS A 222 16.46 -6.90 13.93
N PHE A 223 16.97 -5.66 13.91
CA PHE A 223 18.40 -5.38 13.76
C PHE A 223 19.05 -4.73 14.99
N GLY A 224 18.23 -4.31 15.96
CA GLY A 224 18.69 -3.64 17.16
C GLY A 224 19.40 -2.29 16.88
N ASN A 225 19.77 -1.60 17.96
CA ASN A 225 20.38 -0.27 17.86
C ASN A 225 21.75 -0.28 17.15
N ALA A 226 22.52 -1.36 17.23
CA ALA A 226 23.89 -1.40 16.68
C ALA A 226 23.91 -1.27 15.15
N SER A 227 22.99 -1.94 14.46
CA SER A 227 22.83 -1.85 13.01
C SER A 227 21.98 -0.64 12.63
N SER A 228 20.86 -0.40 13.34
CA SER A 228 19.92 0.67 12.98
C SER A 228 20.41 2.09 13.30
N SER A 229 21.51 2.25 14.04
CA SER A 229 22.14 3.57 14.29
C SER A 229 23.23 3.91 13.28
N LYS A 230 23.81 2.90 12.61
CA LYS A 230 24.92 3.05 11.67
C LYS A 230 24.46 3.07 10.22
N TYR A 231 23.35 2.40 9.92
CA TYR A 231 22.80 2.26 8.58
C TYR A 231 21.40 2.85 8.54
N SER A 232 21.00 3.38 7.39
CA SER A 232 19.63 3.84 7.19
C SER A 232 18.65 2.65 7.21
N ASN A 233 17.36 2.93 7.40
CA ASN A 233 16.36 1.86 7.34
C ASN A 233 16.28 1.28 5.92
N GLU A 234 16.49 2.13 4.93
CA GLU A 234 16.55 1.79 3.51
C GLU A 234 17.73 0.85 3.21
N ASP A 235 18.92 1.10 3.77
CA ASP A 235 20.07 0.19 3.66
C ASP A 235 19.75 -1.20 4.24
N ILE A 236 19.01 -1.25 5.35
CA ILE A 236 18.63 -2.50 6.01
C ILE A 236 17.58 -3.27 5.19
N ILE A 237 16.63 -2.56 4.58
CA ILE A 237 15.65 -3.18 3.68
C ILE A 237 16.37 -3.73 2.45
N LYS A 238 17.31 -2.99 1.88
CA LYS A 238 18.12 -3.47 0.74
C LYS A 238 18.99 -4.67 1.12
N PHE A 239 19.65 -4.62 2.29
CA PHE A 239 20.37 -5.76 2.84
C PHE A 239 19.47 -7.00 2.98
N THR A 240 18.22 -6.80 3.43
CA THR A 240 17.25 -7.90 3.57
C THR A 240 16.91 -8.51 2.22
N GLN A 241 16.74 -7.70 1.17
CA GLN A 241 16.56 -8.18 -0.19
C GLN A 241 17.76 -8.97 -0.70
N ASP A 242 18.96 -8.39 -0.56
CA ASP A 242 20.21 -8.97 -1.08
C ASP A 242 20.58 -10.30 -0.39
N ASN A 243 20.02 -10.56 0.80
CA ASN A 243 20.25 -11.78 1.58
C ASN A 243 18.97 -12.58 1.81
N PHE A 244 17.91 -12.34 1.01
CA PHE A 244 16.59 -12.90 1.25
C PHE A 244 16.63 -14.44 1.27
N GLU A 245 17.13 -15.05 0.21
CA GLU A 245 17.22 -16.52 0.08
C GLU A 245 18.08 -17.15 1.18
N TYR A 246 19.21 -16.51 1.53
CA TYR A 246 20.08 -16.98 2.61
C TYR A 246 19.35 -17.05 3.95
N TYR A 247 18.68 -15.97 4.36
CA TYR A 247 17.98 -15.94 5.65
C TYR A 247 16.69 -16.75 5.63
N GLN A 248 16.01 -16.81 4.49
CA GLN A 248 14.87 -17.68 4.28
C GLN A 248 15.24 -19.13 4.59
N SER A 249 16.30 -19.65 3.95
CA SER A 249 16.76 -21.03 4.17
C SER A 249 17.34 -21.23 5.56
N LYS A 250 18.13 -20.28 6.06
CA LYS A 250 18.69 -20.33 7.41
C LYS A 250 17.62 -20.48 8.49
N PHE A 251 16.47 -19.84 8.32
CA PHE A 251 15.38 -19.88 9.28
C PHE A 251 14.34 -20.99 8.98
N GLY A 252 14.53 -21.78 7.92
CA GLY A 252 13.66 -22.89 7.54
C GLY A 252 12.32 -22.47 6.95
N TYR A 253 12.27 -21.32 6.28
CA TYR A 253 11.08 -20.83 5.57
C TYR A 253 11.18 -21.07 4.06
N ASP A 254 11.60 -22.29 3.67
CA ASP A 254 11.84 -22.70 2.29
C ASP A 254 10.53 -22.98 1.50
N ASP A 255 9.38 -23.05 2.18
CA ASP A 255 8.06 -23.31 1.57
C ASP A 255 7.40 -22.05 0.98
N PHE A 256 8.06 -20.89 1.04
CA PHE A 256 7.52 -19.65 0.48
C PHE A 256 7.33 -19.75 -1.04
N ILE A 257 6.08 -19.64 -1.47
CA ILE A 257 5.70 -19.60 -2.89
C ILE A 257 5.45 -18.13 -3.30
N PRO A 258 6.27 -17.55 -4.20
CA PRO A 258 6.11 -16.17 -4.66
C PRO A 258 4.84 -16.00 -5.51
N LEU A 259 4.30 -14.79 -5.55
CA LEU A 259 3.09 -14.43 -6.31
C LEU A 259 3.29 -14.71 -7.81
N PHE A 260 2.74 -15.83 -8.30
CA PHE A 260 2.86 -16.26 -9.71
C PHE A 260 4.31 -16.22 -10.25
N GLY A 261 5.29 -16.52 -9.39
CA GLY A 261 6.72 -16.48 -9.71
C GLY A 261 7.41 -15.12 -9.59
N ARG A 262 6.70 -14.04 -9.23
CA ARG A 262 7.27 -12.71 -8.99
C ARG A 262 7.87 -12.65 -7.59
N SER A 263 9.17 -12.45 -7.44
CA SER A 263 9.80 -12.21 -6.13
C SER A 263 9.34 -10.89 -5.50
N PRO A 264 9.27 -10.79 -4.16
CA PRO A 264 8.94 -9.53 -3.47
C PRO A 264 9.97 -8.43 -3.78
N THR A 265 9.50 -7.23 -4.11
CA THR A 265 10.36 -6.06 -4.39
C THR A 265 10.58 -5.22 -3.12
N LEU A 266 11.41 -4.17 -3.18
CA LEU A 266 11.73 -3.35 -2.01
C LEU A 266 10.50 -2.77 -1.29
N ILE A 267 9.45 -2.39 -2.03
CA ILE A 267 8.20 -1.90 -1.41
C ILE A 267 7.50 -3.01 -0.61
N ASP A 268 7.47 -4.24 -1.12
CA ASP A 268 6.86 -5.38 -0.46
C ASP A 268 7.65 -5.76 0.80
N LEU A 269 8.97 -5.79 0.70
CA LEU A 269 9.87 -6.05 1.82
C LEU A 269 9.78 -4.96 2.90
N GLN A 270 9.68 -3.69 2.50
CA GLN A 270 9.43 -2.56 3.39
C GLN A 270 8.09 -2.73 4.12
N ASN A 271 7.02 -3.10 3.41
CA ASN A 271 5.70 -3.34 4.00
C ASN A 271 5.75 -4.50 5.00
N CYS A 272 6.47 -5.59 4.69
CA CYS A 272 6.61 -6.73 5.59
C CYS A 272 7.27 -6.37 6.93
N PHE A 273 8.16 -5.38 6.98
CA PHE A 273 8.72 -4.90 8.26
C PHE A 273 7.65 -4.21 9.13
N CYS A 274 6.68 -3.50 8.52
CA CYS A 274 5.56 -2.92 9.26
C CYS A 274 4.69 -4.01 9.90
N GLU A 275 4.43 -5.09 9.17
CA GLU A 275 3.63 -6.21 9.67
C GLU A 275 4.41 -7.05 10.69
N THR A 276 5.72 -7.17 10.53
CA THR A 276 6.62 -7.78 11.51
C THR A 276 6.60 -7.02 12.83
N ASP A 277 6.63 -5.68 12.80
CA ASP A 277 6.43 -4.86 14.02
C ASP A 277 5.11 -5.19 14.73
N LYS A 278 4.04 -5.49 13.99
CA LYS A 278 2.74 -5.87 14.57
C LYS A 278 2.78 -7.26 15.18
N ILE A 279 3.26 -8.28 14.45
CA ILE A 279 3.34 -9.67 14.96
C ILE A 279 4.20 -9.76 16.21
N LEU A 280 5.34 -9.06 16.23
CA LEU A 280 6.24 -9.07 17.38
C LEU A 280 5.60 -8.51 18.66
N ARG A 281 4.53 -7.71 18.58
CA ARG A 281 3.79 -7.26 19.79
C ARG A 281 3.12 -8.43 20.53
N VAL A 282 2.82 -9.51 19.81
CA VAL A 282 2.21 -10.72 20.37
C VAL A 282 3.28 -11.78 20.63
N LYS A 283 4.17 -12.02 19.66
CA LYS A 283 5.17 -13.10 19.74
C LYS A 283 6.37 -12.78 20.64
N MET A 284 6.72 -11.50 20.78
CA MET A 284 7.86 -11.04 21.59
C MET A 284 7.52 -9.73 22.32
N PRO A 285 6.58 -9.75 23.29
CA PRO A 285 6.05 -8.56 23.93
C PRO A 285 7.12 -7.69 24.63
N ASP A 286 8.23 -8.31 25.04
CA ASP A 286 9.35 -7.62 25.71
C ASP A 286 10.11 -6.65 24.79
N LEU A 287 10.00 -6.79 23.46
CA LEU A 287 10.59 -5.86 22.47
C LEU A 287 9.78 -4.56 22.31
N GLN A 288 9.11 -4.13 23.37
CA GLN A 288 8.17 -3.03 23.34
C GLN A 288 8.87 -1.69 23.03
N MET A 289 8.31 -0.94 22.08
CA MET A 289 8.80 0.40 21.73
C MET A 289 7.77 1.50 21.97
N GLN A 290 6.63 1.43 21.26
CA GLN A 290 5.56 2.44 21.35
C GLN A 290 4.19 1.75 21.48
N ASN A 291 3.80 1.01 20.44
CA ASN A 291 2.51 0.33 20.41
C ASN A 291 2.58 -1.02 21.13
N LYS A 292 1.71 -1.20 22.14
CA LYS A 292 1.68 -2.41 22.98
C LYS A 292 0.79 -3.54 22.43
N ARG A 293 -0.23 -3.21 21.64
CA ARG A 293 -1.23 -4.18 21.15
C ARG A 293 -1.57 -3.94 19.68
N ILE A 294 -2.10 -4.96 19.02
CA ILE A 294 -2.73 -4.82 17.71
C ILE A 294 -4.18 -4.38 17.95
N LYS A 295 -4.55 -3.22 17.39
CA LYS A 295 -5.88 -2.62 17.63
C LYS A 295 -6.94 -3.11 16.65
N GLN A 296 -6.56 -3.30 15.39
CA GLN A 296 -7.50 -3.64 14.32
C GLN A 296 -7.68 -5.15 14.25
N ARG A 297 -8.89 -5.61 14.58
CA ARG A 297 -9.33 -6.97 14.28
C ARG A 297 -9.54 -7.15 12.79
N TYR A 298 -9.35 -8.37 12.31
CA TYR A 298 -9.73 -8.71 10.95
C TYR A 298 -11.28 -8.71 10.87
N GLN A 299 -11.83 -8.21 9.75
CA GLN A 299 -13.24 -8.36 9.39
C GLN A 299 -13.39 -8.75 7.90
N GLU A 300 -14.12 -9.85 7.58
CA GLU A 300 -14.26 -10.32 6.20
C GLU A 300 -14.91 -9.25 5.35
N THR A 301 -14.46 -9.14 4.12
CA THR A 301 -15.24 -8.44 3.11
C THR A 301 -16.10 -9.46 2.36
N PRO A 302 -17.45 -9.34 2.39
CA PRO A 302 -18.35 -10.31 1.74
C PRO A 302 -18.32 -10.26 0.21
N LYS A 303 -17.61 -9.29 -0.37
CA LYS A 303 -17.39 -9.20 -1.82
C LYS A 303 -16.20 -10.07 -2.23
N PRO A 304 -16.27 -10.83 -3.34
CA PRO A 304 -15.09 -11.51 -3.88
C PRO A 304 -13.97 -10.51 -4.17
N LEU A 305 -12.73 -10.98 -4.16
CA LEU A 305 -11.58 -10.20 -4.63
C LEU A 305 -11.26 -10.66 -6.04
N GLU A 306 -11.36 -9.74 -6.99
CA GLU A 306 -10.92 -9.99 -8.35
C GLU A 306 -9.44 -9.62 -8.49
N LEU A 307 -8.63 -10.59 -8.88
CA LEU A 307 -7.19 -10.44 -9.08
C LEU A 307 -6.91 -9.80 -10.45
N PHE A 308 -6.23 -8.68 -10.39
CA PHE A 308 -5.69 -7.95 -11.53
C PHE A 308 -4.46 -7.16 -11.07
N PHE A 309 -3.30 -7.57 -11.57
CA PHE A 309 -2.03 -6.92 -11.27
C PHE A 309 -1.62 -5.97 -12.40
N PRO A 310 -0.65 -5.07 -12.17
CA PRO A 310 -0.13 -4.22 -13.24
C PRO A 310 0.27 -5.08 -14.45
N PRO A 311 -0.26 -4.85 -15.66
CA PRO A 311 0.05 -5.65 -16.85
C PRO A 311 1.55 -5.80 -17.12
N LYS A 312 2.33 -4.77 -16.83
CA LYS A 312 3.80 -4.77 -16.95
C LYS A 312 4.53 -5.72 -16.00
N TRP A 313 3.86 -6.27 -14.99
CA TRP A 313 4.40 -7.37 -14.19
C TRP A 313 4.40 -8.70 -14.94
N ASP A 314 3.63 -8.81 -16.02
CA ASP A 314 3.54 -10.02 -16.86
C ASP A 314 3.23 -11.30 -16.06
N ILE A 315 2.26 -11.20 -15.16
CA ILE A 315 1.78 -12.34 -14.35
C ILE A 315 0.28 -12.61 -14.49
N ASN A 316 -0.50 -11.71 -15.11
CA ASN A 316 -1.95 -11.87 -15.20
C ASN A 316 -2.38 -13.12 -15.98
N TYR A 317 -1.59 -13.57 -16.96
CA TYR A 317 -1.86 -14.80 -17.71
C TYR A 317 -1.70 -16.09 -16.90
N LYS A 318 -1.08 -16.01 -15.71
CA LYS A 318 -0.89 -17.15 -14.79
C LYS A 318 -2.04 -17.27 -13.79
N ILE A 319 -3.03 -16.38 -13.85
CA ILE A 319 -4.18 -16.36 -12.95
C ILE A 319 -5.26 -17.27 -13.53
N ASP A 320 -5.33 -18.50 -13.05
CA ASP A 320 -6.38 -19.46 -13.42
C ASP A 320 -7.73 -19.13 -12.75
N LYS A 321 -7.70 -18.62 -11.51
CA LYS A 321 -8.86 -18.27 -10.69
C LYS A 321 -8.87 -16.77 -10.38
N PRO A 322 -9.37 -15.92 -11.30
CA PRO A 322 -9.31 -14.46 -11.10
C PRO A 322 -10.21 -13.99 -9.96
N ASN A 323 -11.24 -14.74 -9.59
CA ASN A 323 -12.13 -14.37 -8.50
C ASN A 323 -11.83 -15.21 -7.26
N ILE A 324 -11.20 -14.61 -6.25
CA ILE A 324 -11.07 -15.21 -4.93
C ILE A 324 -12.39 -15.00 -4.18
N PRO A 325 -13.12 -16.07 -3.80
CA PRO A 325 -14.41 -15.93 -3.14
C PRO A 325 -14.27 -15.25 -1.76
N ALA A 326 -15.34 -14.56 -1.36
CA ALA A 326 -15.52 -14.27 0.06
C ALA A 326 -15.73 -15.60 0.78
N THR A 327 -15.10 -15.78 1.93
CA THR A 327 -15.23 -17.07 2.60
C THR A 327 -16.56 -17.18 3.31
N ASN A 328 -17.39 -18.09 2.83
CA ASN A 328 -18.74 -18.34 3.32
C ASN A 328 -18.84 -19.60 4.22
N LYS A 329 -17.72 -20.24 4.57
CA LYS A 329 -17.70 -21.48 5.35
C LYS A 329 -16.88 -21.29 6.63
N GLU A 330 -17.55 -21.55 7.75
CA GLU A 330 -17.08 -21.64 9.13
C GLU A 330 -16.74 -20.32 9.85
N LEU A 331 -17.16 -20.26 11.11
CA LEU A 331 -16.87 -19.23 12.12
C LEU A 331 -15.38 -19.18 12.52
N THR A 332 -14.47 -19.35 11.56
CA THR A 332 -13.07 -18.92 11.66
C THR A 332 -12.96 -17.62 10.89
N LEU A 333 -13.38 -16.60 11.63
CA LEU A 333 -13.51 -15.18 11.34
C LEU A 333 -12.39 -14.62 10.45
N PHE A 334 -12.81 -13.98 9.36
CA PHE A 334 -12.01 -12.98 8.66
C PHE A 334 -12.30 -11.60 9.23
#